data_AF-A0AAC9VIS8-F1
#
_entry.id   AF-A0AAC9VIS8-F1
#
_cell.length_a   1.000
_cell.length_b   1.000
_cell.length_c   1.000
_cell.angle_alpha   90.00
_cell.angle_beta   90.00
_cell.angle_gamma   90.00
#
_symmetry.space_group_name_H-M   'P 1'
#
loop_
_entity.id
_entity.type
_entity.pdbx_description
1 polymer ?
#
loop_
_entity_poly.entity_id
_entity_poly.type
_entity_poly.pdbx_seq_one_letter_code
_entity_poly.pdbx_strand_id
1 'polypeptide(L)'
;MMKKSSLTISMFALLGAAWAGASWYTGKIIEEKMPALTDNINHKISSYLPRQDIKFTYQDYHRGIFSTKVRYVLQLNQDKTAEKIIFIETIDHGPFPISQIKKGYLLPVMASVHSTLENTPVLEKIFTANQGESPLSADSRVSYFGNHTSVIHFSPINYEYQDTRLTFSGA
;
A
#
# COMPACT_ATOMS: atom_id res chain seq x y z
N MET A 1 -49.79 4.49 -0.92
CA MET A 1 -48.59 4.00 -0.21
C MET A 1 -47.34 4.28 -1.06
N MET A 2 -46.81 5.52 -1.09
CA MET A 2 -45.63 5.89 -1.93
C MET A 2 -44.68 6.93 -1.29
N LYS A 3 -44.97 7.49 -0.10
CA LYS A 3 -44.11 8.52 0.51
C LYS A 3 -42.89 7.99 1.26
N LYS A 4 -42.88 6.72 1.69
CA LYS A 4 -41.78 6.15 2.49
C LYS A 4 -40.62 5.59 1.64
N SER A 5 -40.88 5.11 0.42
CA SER A 5 -39.84 4.52 -0.43
C SER A 5 -38.97 5.59 -1.12
N SER A 6 -39.58 6.68 -1.62
CA SER A 6 -38.86 7.77 -2.28
C SER A 6 -37.92 8.55 -1.33
N LEU A 7 -38.36 8.79 -0.09
CA LEU A 7 -37.55 9.48 0.92
C LEU A 7 -36.31 8.65 1.31
N THR A 8 -36.47 7.33 1.45
CA THR A 8 -35.38 6.41 1.79
C THR A 8 -34.33 6.31 0.68
N ILE A 9 -34.77 6.20 -0.59
CA ILE A 9 -33.87 6.15 -1.75
C ILE A 9 -33.07 7.45 -1.86
N SER A 10 -33.71 8.60 -1.70
CA SER A 10 -33.04 9.91 -1.74
C SER A 10 -31.99 10.05 -0.64
N MET A 11 -32.28 9.58 0.57
CA MET A 11 -31.33 9.64 1.68
C MET A 11 -30.09 8.78 1.43
N PHE A 12 -30.26 7.54 0.93
CA PHE A 12 -29.11 6.69 0.58
C PHE A 12 -28.29 7.27 -0.56
N ALA A 13 -28.93 7.88 -1.56
CA ALA A 13 -28.22 8.56 -2.65
C ALA A 13 -27.37 9.73 -2.13
N LEU A 14 -27.92 10.55 -1.22
CA LEU A 14 -27.19 11.67 -0.61
C LEU A 14 -26.01 11.18 0.24
N LEU A 15 -26.20 10.13 1.06
CA LEU A 15 -25.12 9.54 1.85
C LEU A 15 -24.00 8.97 0.97
N GLY A 16 -24.38 8.26 -0.11
CA GLY A 16 -23.42 7.72 -1.07
C GLY A 16 -22.61 8.82 -1.77
N ALA A 17 -23.27 9.89 -2.21
CA ALA A 17 -22.60 11.03 -2.84
C ALA A 17 -21.66 11.76 -1.86
N ALA A 18 -22.09 11.98 -0.62
CA ALA A 18 -21.26 12.61 0.41
C ALA A 18 -20.01 11.77 0.73
N TRP A 19 -20.18 10.44 0.86
CA TRP A 19 -19.06 9.53 1.09
C TRP A 19 -18.08 9.52 -0.09
N ALA A 20 -18.57 9.40 -1.32
CA ALA A 20 -17.73 9.43 -2.52
C ALA A 20 -16.91 10.74 -2.62
N GLY A 21 -17.55 11.88 -2.35
CA GLY A 21 -16.86 13.18 -2.32
C GLY A 21 -15.77 13.26 -1.25
N ALA A 22 -16.06 12.79 -0.04
CA ALA A 22 -15.09 12.76 1.06
C ALA A 22 -13.90 11.81 0.77
N SER A 23 -14.16 10.67 0.14
CA SER A 23 -13.12 9.72 -0.28
C SER A 23 -12.24 10.27 -1.39
N TRP A 24 -12.82 10.89 -2.41
CA TRP A 24 -12.04 11.55 -3.45
C TRP A 24 -11.16 12.66 -2.88
N TYR A 25 -11.70 13.48 -1.97
CA TYR A 25 -10.96 14.56 -1.33
C TYR A 25 -9.81 14.03 -0.46
N THR A 26 -10.04 12.96 0.31
CA THR A 26 -8.99 12.32 1.10
C THR A 26 -7.88 11.76 0.20
N GLY A 27 -8.22 11.12 -0.92
CA GLY A 27 -7.25 10.66 -1.92
C GLY A 27 -6.43 11.79 -2.53
N LYS A 28 -7.05 12.95 -2.77
CA LYS A 28 -6.34 14.14 -3.26
C LYS A 28 -5.31 14.66 -2.24
N ILE A 29 -5.66 14.71 -0.96
CA ILE A 29 -4.71 15.09 0.10
C ILE A 29 -3.52 14.11 0.17
N ILE A 30 -3.77 12.81 0.01
CA ILE A 30 -2.71 11.79 -0.01
C ILE A 30 -1.77 12.05 -1.19
N GLU A 31 -2.32 12.25 -2.39
CA GLU A 31 -1.56 12.56 -3.61
C GLU A 31 -0.67 13.80 -3.43
N GLU A 32 -1.22 14.90 -2.92
CA GLU A 32 -0.50 16.16 -2.69
C GLU A 32 0.68 16.00 -1.72
N LYS A 33 0.62 15.01 -0.82
CA LYS A 33 1.67 14.72 0.17
C LYS A 33 2.73 13.73 -0.29
N MET A 34 2.57 13.07 -1.44
CA MET A 34 3.51 12.06 -1.93
C MET A 34 4.95 12.58 -2.10
N PRO A 35 5.20 13.79 -2.67
CA PRO A 35 6.56 14.31 -2.78
C PRO A 35 7.24 14.46 -1.41
N ALA A 36 6.54 15.08 -0.45
CA ALA A 36 7.05 15.25 0.91
C ALA A 36 7.26 13.91 1.63
N LEU A 37 6.42 12.90 1.39
CA LEU A 37 6.61 11.55 1.92
C LEU A 37 7.92 10.94 1.39
N THR A 38 8.16 10.96 0.08
CA THR A 38 9.37 10.39 -0.50
C THR A 38 10.62 11.17 -0.08
N ASP A 39 10.55 12.49 0.00
CA ASP A 39 11.69 13.31 0.46
C ASP A 39 12.05 12.99 1.91
N ASN A 40 11.05 12.86 2.79
CA ASN A 40 11.27 12.47 4.18
C ASN A 40 11.89 11.07 4.31
N ILE A 41 11.45 10.10 3.50
CA ILE A 41 12.02 8.74 3.50
C ILE A 41 13.46 8.78 2.99
N ASN A 42 13.73 9.48 1.88
CA ASN A 42 15.08 9.61 1.33
C ASN A 42 16.02 10.30 2.33
N HIS A 43 15.57 11.35 3.01
CA HIS A 43 16.36 12.01 4.05
C HIS A 43 16.76 11.04 5.18
N LYS A 44 15.82 10.19 5.62
CA LYS A 44 16.11 9.13 6.61
C LYS A 44 17.08 8.08 6.05
N ILE A 45 16.90 7.62 4.81
CA ILE A 45 17.80 6.67 4.16
C ILE A 45 19.22 7.24 4.12
N SER A 46 19.41 8.47 3.65
CA SER A 46 20.73 9.12 3.61
C SER A 46 21.34 9.30 5.00
N SER A 47 20.51 9.50 6.03
CA SER A 47 20.98 9.65 7.41
C SER A 47 21.43 8.32 8.03
N TYR A 48 20.71 7.22 7.80
CA TYR A 48 21.01 5.91 8.39
C TYR A 48 21.99 5.07 7.54
N LEU A 49 21.97 5.25 6.22
CA LEU A 49 22.77 4.47 5.26
C LEU A 49 23.58 5.40 4.34
N PRO A 50 24.44 6.30 4.87
CA PRO A 50 25.10 7.36 4.09
C PRO A 50 26.10 6.85 3.05
N ARG A 51 26.51 5.58 3.13
CA ARG A 51 27.43 4.93 2.17
C ARG A 51 26.71 4.13 1.09
N GLN A 52 25.39 4.03 1.17
CA GLN A 52 24.59 3.28 0.20
C GLN A 52 23.90 4.26 -0.73
N ASP A 53 23.98 3.99 -2.02
CA ASP A 53 23.28 4.76 -3.04
C ASP A 53 21.86 4.22 -3.20
N ILE A 54 20.98 4.55 -2.25
CA ILE A 54 19.60 4.07 -2.22
C ILE A 54 18.64 5.24 -2.41
N LYS A 55 17.66 5.07 -3.30
CA LYS A 55 16.63 6.06 -3.55
C LYS A 55 15.25 5.45 -3.49
N PHE A 56 14.36 6.10 -2.77
CA PHE A 56 12.94 5.77 -2.67
C PHE A 56 12.10 6.73 -3.51
N THR A 57 11.31 6.20 -4.43
CA THR A 57 10.40 6.96 -5.29
C THR A 57 9.04 6.27 -5.38
N TYR A 58 8.10 6.90 -6.09
CA TYR A 58 6.85 6.28 -6.50
C TYR A 58 6.66 6.44 -8.01
N GLN A 59 5.93 5.51 -8.62
CA GLN A 59 5.58 5.52 -10.04
C GLN A 59 4.18 4.96 -10.25
N ASP A 60 3.64 5.13 -11.46
CA ASP A 60 2.35 4.59 -11.89
C ASP A 60 1.20 4.90 -10.92
N TYR A 61 1.14 6.17 -10.47
CA TYR A 61 0.15 6.65 -9.52
C TYR A 61 -1.21 6.84 -10.20
N HIS A 62 -2.15 5.94 -9.93
CA HIS A 62 -3.49 5.92 -10.50
C HIS A 62 -4.54 6.14 -9.42
N ARG A 63 -4.97 7.40 -9.26
CA ARG A 63 -5.99 7.79 -8.30
C ARG A 63 -7.41 7.72 -8.88
N GLY A 64 -8.26 6.97 -8.20
CA GLY A 64 -9.71 6.96 -8.39
C GLY A 64 -10.43 7.76 -7.31
N ILE A 65 -11.75 7.54 -7.22
CA ILE A 65 -12.60 8.17 -6.18
C ILE A 65 -12.33 7.55 -4.81
N PHE A 66 -12.39 6.22 -4.73
CA PHE A 66 -12.29 5.49 -3.46
C PHE A 66 -10.92 4.91 -3.18
N SER A 67 -10.06 4.81 -4.17
CA SER A 67 -8.74 4.22 -3.98
C SER A 67 -7.71 4.74 -4.97
N THR A 68 -6.45 4.50 -4.63
CA THR A 68 -5.29 4.75 -5.47
C THR A 68 -4.52 3.45 -5.63
N LYS A 69 -4.04 3.17 -6.84
CA LYS A 69 -2.98 2.18 -7.08
C LYS A 69 -1.67 2.93 -7.31
N VAL A 70 -0.59 2.49 -6.66
CA VAL A 70 0.73 3.11 -6.80
C VAL A 70 1.80 2.04 -6.64
N ARG A 71 2.96 2.27 -7.27
CA ARG A 71 4.16 1.47 -7.06
C ARG A 71 5.20 2.30 -6.32
N TYR A 72 5.59 1.87 -5.13
CA TYR A 72 6.76 2.43 -4.46
C TYR A 72 8.01 1.67 -4.89
N VAL A 73 9.05 2.41 -5.25
CA VAL A 73 10.28 1.85 -5.82
C VAL A 73 11.43 2.19 -4.90
N LEU A 74 12.09 1.17 -4.39
CA LEU A 74 13.37 1.27 -3.71
C LEU A 74 14.45 0.86 -4.70
N GLN A 75 15.15 1.84 -5.25
CA GLN A 75 16.31 1.63 -6.11
C GLN A 75 17.54 1.41 -5.24
N LEU A 76 18.15 0.24 -5.35
CA LEU A 76 19.45 -0.10 -4.78
C LEU A 76 20.47 0.22 -5.89
N ASN A 77 21.35 1.19 -5.70
CA ASN A 77 22.26 1.74 -6.71
C ASN A 77 21.55 2.47 -7.87
N GLN A 78 21.69 3.80 -7.94
CA GLN A 78 21.03 4.63 -8.94
C GLN A 78 21.54 4.41 -10.37
N ASP A 79 22.76 3.89 -10.54
CA ASP A 79 23.33 3.58 -11.86
C ASP A 79 22.81 2.25 -12.44
N LYS A 80 22.15 1.41 -11.63
CA LYS A 80 21.73 0.05 -12.01
C LYS A 80 20.22 -0.12 -11.98
N THR A 81 19.58 0.11 -13.12
CA THR A 81 18.11 0.07 -13.25
C THR A 81 17.44 -1.26 -12.88
N ALA A 82 18.17 -2.37 -12.88
CA ALA A 82 17.65 -3.70 -12.52
C ALA A 82 17.64 -3.97 -11.01
N GLU A 83 18.41 -3.21 -10.21
CA GLU A 83 18.55 -3.42 -8.77
C GLU A 83 17.43 -2.71 -7.98
N LYS A 84 16.16 -3.06 -8.26
CA LYS A 84 14.98 -2.44 -7.63
C LYS A 84 14.20 -3.44 -6.78
N ILE A 85 13.67 -2.95 -5.67
CA ILE A 85 12.58 -3.59 -4.92
C ILE A 85 11.34 -2.72 -5.14
N ILE A 86 10.24 -3.32 -5.56
CA ILE A 86 9.01 -2.58 -5.87
C ILE A 86 7.87 -3.13 -5.01
N PHE A 87 7.21 -2.22 -4.30
CA PHE A 87 5.97 -2.48 -3.58
C PHE A 87 4.80 -2.03 -4.43
N ILE A 88 3.83 -2.93 -4.66
CA ILE A 88 2.56 -2.64 -5.30
C ILE A 88 1.55 -2.35 -4.20
N GLU A 89 0.99 -1.15 -4.21
CA GLU A 89 0.09 -0.68 -3.17
C GLU A 89 -1.31 -0.40 -3.72
N THR A 90 -2.33 -0.80 -2.96
CA THR A 90 -3.69 -0.28 -3.09
C THR A 90 -4.04 0.51 -1.83
N ILE A 91 -4.25 1.81 -1.98
CA ILE A 91 -4.61 2.74 -0.92
C ILE A 91 -6.09 3.05 -1.04
N ASP A 92 -6.94 2.46 -0.21
CA ASP A 92 -8.35 2.82 -0.10
C ASP A 92 -8.49 4.09 0.76
N HIS A 93 -9.19 5.09 0.23
CA HIS A 93 -9.36 6.39 0.84
C HIS A 93 -10.40 6.37 1.97
N GLY A 94 -10.16 7.21 2.98
CA GLY A 94 -11.09 7.51 4.06
C GLY A 94 -12.34 8.27 3.60
N PRO A 95 -13.23 8.68 4.52
CA PRO A 95 -13.22 8.34 5.93
C PRO A 95 -13.53 6.86 6.19
N PHE A 96 -14.18 6.17 5.24
CA PHE A 96 -14.51 4.74 5.36
C PHE A 96 -13.93 3.97 4.16
N PRO A 97 -12.70 3.45 4.27
CA PRO A 97 -12.08 2.68 3.19
C PRO A 97 -12.90 1.43 2.83
N ILE A 98 -13.04 1.14 1.53
CA ILE A 98 -13.86 0.02 1.05
C ILE A 98 -13.37 -1.32 1.60
N SER A 99 -12.05 -1.56 1.64
CA SER A 99 -11.48 -2.78 2.25
C SER A 99 -11.85 -2.95 3.72
N GLN A 100 -11.99 -1.87 4.48
CA GLN A 100 -12.37 -1.90 5.90
C GLN A 100 -13.87 -2.19 6.06
N ILE A 101 -14.72 -1.55 5.25
CA ILE A 101 -16.17 -1.80 5.24
C ILE A 101 -16.45 -3.29 4.94
N LYS A 102 -15.76 -3.87 3.94
CA LYS A 102 -15.90 -5.29 3.59
C LYS A 102 -15.52 -6.23 4.75
N LYS A 103 -14.62 -5.80 5.62
CA LYS A 103 -14.19 -6.53 6.83
C LYS A 103 -15.07 -6.22 8.06
N GLY A 104 -16.12 -5.41 7.92
CA GLY A 104 -17.00 -5.00 9.02
C GLY A 104 -16.45 -3.90 9.92
N TYR A 105 -15.32 -3.29 9.54
CA TYR A 105 -14.71 -2.19 10.28
C TYR A 105 -15.25 -0.84 9.78
N LEU A 106 -16.00 -0.16 10.64
CA LEU A 106 -16.66 1.12 10.34
C LEU A 106 -16.03 2.31 11.09
N LEU A 107 -14.83 2.15 11.64
CA LEU A 107 -14.13 3.26 12.29
C LEU A 107 -13.54 4.20 11.22
N PRO A 108 -13.74 5.53 11.35
CA PRO A 108 -13.16 6.48 10.41
C PRO A 108 -11.63 6.46 10.44
N VAL A 109 -11.02 6.28 9.27
CA VAL A 109 -9.56 6.33 9.09
C VAL A 109 -9.24 7.07 7.79
N MET A 110 -8.04 7.64 7.70
CA MET A 110 -7.59 8.37 6.51
C MET A 110 -7.38 7.42 5.33
N ALA A 111 -6.79 6.25 5.58
CA ALA A 111 -6.56 5.26 4.54
C ALA A 111 -6.45 3.85 5.11
N SER A 112 -6.78 2.88 4.27
CA SER A 112 -6.38 1.48 4.42
C SER A 112 -5.48 1.12 3.24
N VAL A 113 -4.35 0.49 3.51
CA VAL A 113 -3.33 0.19 2.51
C VAL A 113 -3.10 -1.31 2.45
N HIS A 114 -3.10 -1.89 1.26
CA HIS A 114 -2.66 -3.25 1.03
C HIS A 114 -1.43 -3.23 0.13
N SER A 115 -0.36 -3.84 0.62
CA SER A 115 0.97 -3.88 -0.02
C SER A 115 1.35 -5.31 -0.37
N THR A 116 1.96 -5.49 -1.54
CA THR A 116 2.70 -6.70 -1.91
C THR A 116 4.00 -6.33 -2.62
N LEU A 117 4.95 -7.24 -2.69
CA LEU A 117 6.12 -7.09 -3.55
C LEU A 117 5.80 -7.46 -5.00
N GLU A 118 6.47 -6.79 -5.94
CA GLU A 118 6.60 -7.23 -7.33
C GLU A 118 7.79 -8.18 -7.50
N ASN A 119 7.67 -9.15 -8.40
CA ASN A 119 8.77 -10.00 -8.83
C ASN A 119 9.77 -9.24 -9.72
N THR A 120 10.73 -8.55 -9.10
CA THR A 120 11.86 -7.90 -9.78
C THR A 120 13.06 -8.84 -9.91
N PRO A 121 14.07 -8.54 -10.74
CA PRO A 121 15.27 -9.39 -10.86
C PRO A 121 16.00 -9.68 -9.53
N VAL A 122 15.97 -8.72 -8.59
CA VAL A 122 16.58 -8.91 -7.25
C VAL A 122 15.78 -9.90 -6.39
N LEU A 123 14.47 -10.04 -6.66
CA LEU A 123 13.55 -10.88 -5.90
C LEU A 123 13.19 -12.19 -6.63
N GLU A 124 13.71 -12.44 -7.83
CA GLU A 124 13.33 -13.59 -8.65
C GLU A 124 13.44 -14.92 -7.89
N LYS A 125 14.58 -15.15 -7.22
CA LYS A 125 14.81 -16.39 -6.46
C LYS A 125 13.82 -16.60 -5.32
N ILE A 126 13.44 -15.54 -4.61
CA ILE A 126 12.50 -15.63 -3.49
C ILE A 126 11.07 -15.82 -3.99
N PHE A 127 10.71 -15.22 -5.12
CA PHE A 127 9.44 -15.49 -5.80
C PHE A 127 9.38 -16.93 -6.31
N THR A 128 10.43 -17.44 -6.96
CA THR A 128 10.48 -18.85 -7.39
C THR A 128 10.31 -19.81 -6.20
N ALA A 129 10.99 -19.54 -5.07
CA ALA A 129 10.83 -20.34 -3.86
C ALA A 129 9.42 -20.24 -3.26
N ASN A 130 8.73 -19.11 -3.47
CA ASN A 130 7.34 -18.88 -3.07
C ASN A 130 6.34 -19.12 -4.22
N GLN A 131 6.64 -20.04 -5.15
CA GLN A 131 5.73 -20.48 -6.21
C GLN A 131 5.21 -19.36 -7.14
N GLY A 132 6.00 -18.28 -7.29
CA GLY A 132 5.66 -17.11 -8.09
C GLY A 132 4.75 -16.10 -7.38
N GLU A 133 4.34 -16.36 -6.13
CA GLU A 133 3.55 -15.43 -5.33
C GLU A 133 4.44 -14.48 -4.55
N SER A 134 3.87 -13.34 -4.14
CA SER A 134 4.58 -12.37 -3.31
C SER A 134 4.93 -12.96 -1.95
N PRO A 135 6.20 -12.95 -1.52
CA PRO A 135 6.61 -13.51 -0.23
C PRO A 135 6.25 -12.60 0.95
N LEU A 136 5.74 -11.41 0.68
CA LEU A 136 5.36 -10.41 1.66
C LEU A 136 4.00 -9.81 1.26
N SER A 137 3.10 -9.73 2.23
CA SER A 137 1.93 -8.86 2.15
C SER A 137 1.81 -8.02 3.41
N ALA A 138 1.24 -6.83 3.31
CA ALA A 138 0.96 -6.00 4.47
C ALA A 138 -0.38 -5.30 4.35
N ASP A 139 -1.15 -5.30 5.43
CA ASP A 139 -2.38 -4.55 5.59
C ASP A 139 -2.17 -3.46 6.64
N SER A 140 -2.24 -2.21 6.22
CA SER A 140 -1.99 -1.05 7.07
C SER A 140 -3.18 -0.11 7.16
N ARG A 141 -3.29 0.59 8.30
CA ARG A 141 -4.29 1.63 8.55
C ARG A 141 -3.60 2.91 8.96
N VAL A 142 -4.02 4.02 8.33
CA VAL A 142 -3.54 5.37 8.62
C VAL A 142 -4.68 6.15 9.23
N SER A 143 -4.51 6.61 10.47
CA SER A 143 -5.49 7.52 11.11
C SER A 143 -5.35 8.96 10.58
N TYR A 144 -6.37 9.79 10.77
CA TYR A 144 -6.29 11.22 10.45
C TYR A 144 -5.25 11.99 11.28
N PHE A 145 -4.82 11.44 12.42
CA PHE A 145 -3.76 12.00 13.25
C PHE A 145 -2.35 11.54 12.85
N GLY A 146 -2.23 10.75 11.77
CA GLY A 146 -0.95 10.25 11.27
C GLY A 146 -0.45 8.96 11.95
N ASN A 147 -1.17 8.43 12.95
CA ASN A 147 -0.84 7.12 13.52
C ASN A 147 -0.98 6.03 12.45
N HIS A 148 -0.01 5.11 12.43
CA HIS A 148 0.06 3.99 11.51
C HIS A 148 0.00 2.67 12.28
N THR A 149 -0.82 1.73 11.83
CA THR A 149 -0.84 0.36 12.33
C THR A 149 -0.75 -0.57 11.14
N SER A 150 0.16 -1.54 11.17
CA SER A 150 0.39 -2.48 10.08
C SER A 150 0.39 -3.90 10.62
N VAL A 151 -0.23 -4.81 9.87
CA VAL A 151 -0.04 -6.25 10.00
C VAL A 151 0.73 -6.69 8.76
N ILE A 152 1.92 -7.24 8.98
CA ILE A 152 2.81 -7.70 7.91
C ILE A 152 2.85 -9.21 7.98
N HIS A 153 2.61 -9.85 6.84
CA HIS A 153 2.67 -11.29 6.68
C HIS A 153 3.82 -11.66 5.76
N PHE A 154 4.66 -12.58 6.22
CA PHE A 154 5.70 -13.18 5.40
C PHE A 154 5.37 -14.65 5.15
N SER A 155 5.45 -15.05 3.88
CA SER A 155 5.27 -16.46 3.51
C SER A 155 6.42 -17.32 4.06
N PRO A 156 6.15 -18.58 4.42
CA PRO A 156 7.21 -19.53 4.68
C PRO A 156 8.03 -19.75 3.41
N ILE A 157 9.36 -19.74 3.54
CA ILE A 157 10.27 -19.92 2.42
C ILE A 157 11.23 -21.06 2.76
N ASN A 158 11.31 -22.02 1.85
CA ASN A 158 12.35 -23.05 1.84
C ASN A 158 13.26 -22.81 0.65
N TYR A 159 14.49 -22.39 0.92
CA TYR A 159 15.51 -22.16 -0.09
C TYR A 159 16.64 -23.15 0.07
N GLU A 160 16.95 -23.86 -1.01
CA GLU A 160 18.06 -24.80 -1.08
C GLU A 160 18.97 -24.39 -2.24
N TYR A 161 20.25 -24.11 -1.92
CA TYR A 161 21.27 -23.83 -2.92
C TYR A 161 22.61 -24.40 -2.49
N GLN A 162 23.14 -25.33 -3.30
CA GLN A 162 24.33 -26.11 -2.97
C GLN A 162 24.17 -26.73 -1.56
N ASP A 163 25.15 -26.54 -0.67
CA ASP A 163 25.12 -27.07 0.69
C ASP A 163 24.40 -26.15 1.70
N THR A 164 23.76 -25.07 1.23
CA THR A 164 23.02 -24.13 2.07
C THR A 164 21.52 -24.39 2.00
N ARG A 165 20.94 -24.74 3.14
CA ARG A 165 19.48 -24.76 3.35
C ARG A 165 19.08 -23.60 4.25
N LEU A 166 18.19 -22.75 3.77
CA LEU A 166 17.55 -21.71 4.55
C LEU A 166 16.05 -22.02 4.64
N THR A 167 15.58 -22.21 5.86
CA THR A 167 14.16 -22.39 6.16
C THR A 167 13.70 -21.21 7.00
N PHE A 168 12.67 -20.54 6.51
CA PHE A 168 11.96 -19.48 7.22
C PHE A 168 10.49 -19.86 7.30
N SER A 169 9.94 -19.90 8.52
CA SER A 169 8.59 -20.43 8.76
C SER A 169 7.46 -19.42 8.51
N GLY A 170 7.78 -18.19 8.09
CA GLY A 170 6.81 -17.10 7.99
C GLY A 170 6.61 -16.36 9.31
N ALA A 171 5.87 -15.26 9.27
CA ALA A 171 5.43 -14.46 10.41
C ALA A 171 4.15 -13.68 10.06
#